data_AF-V4BXT1-F1
#
_entry.id   AF-V4BXT1-F1
#
_cell.length_a   1.000
_cell.length_b   1.000
_cell.length_c   1.000
_cell.angle_alpha   90.00
_cell.angle_beta   90.00
_cell.angle_gamma   90.00
#
_symmetry.space_group_name_H-M   'P 1'
#
loop_
_entity.id
_entity.type
_entity.pdbx_description
1 polymer ?
#
loop_
_entity_poly.entity_id
_entity_poly.type
_entity_poly.pdbx_seq_one_letter_code
_entity_poly.pdbx_strand_id
1 'polypeptide(L)' 'LQEVKAGINKLKTYKTHDSDDIIKKFMIFSVSKMLLLYVNLFNLILESGVIPTDWQLGNITPIYKKGDKSDAINEVLQP' A
#
# COMPACT_ATOMS: atom_id res chain seq x y z
N LEU A 1 10.38 -11.67 13.45
CA LEU A 1 10.21 -10.43 14.27
C LEU A 1 10.88 -9.21 13.66
N GLN A 2 12.21 -9.21 13.43
CA GLN A 2 12.92 -8.04 12.89
C GLN A 2 12.46 -7.62 11.49
N GLU A 3 12.17 -8.60 10.61
CA GLU A 3 11.73 -8.34 9.23
C GLU A 3 10.40 -7.60 9.15
N VAL A 4 9.38 -8.07 9.89
CA VAL A 4 8.06 -7.42 9.96
C VAL A 4 8.18 -5.99 10.51
N LYS A 5 9.02 -5.80 11.55
CA LYS A 5 9.28 -4.46 12.11
C LYS A 5 9.97 -3.54 11.10
N ALA A 6 10.94 -4.05 10.35
CA ALA A 6 11.63 -3.30 9.30
C ALA A 6 10.68 -2.95 8.14
N GLY A 7 9.77 -3.85 7.78
CA GLY A 7 8.73 -3.63 6.78
C GLY A 7 7.78 -2.49 7.18
N ILE A 8 7.27 -2.53 8.42
CA ILE A 8 6.39 -1.48 8.96
C ILE A 8 7.11 -0.12 8.99
N ASN A 9 8.38 -0.08 9.40
CA ASN A 9 9.16 1.16 9.43
C ASN A 9 9.48 1.73 8.03
N LYS A 10 9.44 0.90 6.98
CA LYS A 10 9.65 1.34 5.58
C LYS A 10 8.37 1.90 4.93
N LEU A 11 7.21 1.83 5.60
CA LEU A 11 5.96 2.37 5.08
C LEU A 11 6.06 3.90 4.91
N LYS A 12 5.96 4.37 3.66
CA LYS A 12 6.00 5.81 3.34
C LYS A 12 4.68 6.48 3.73
N THR A 13 4.78 7.53 4.54
CA THR A 13 3.64 8.28 5.11
C THR A 13 3.02 9.31 4.17
N TYR A 14 3.68 9.70 3.08
CA TYR A 14 3.30 10.88 2.27
C TYR A 14 2.61 10.56 0.93
N LYS A 15 2.23 9.30 0.66
CA LYS A 15 1.78 8.85 -0.66
C LYS A 15 0.30 8.45 -0.76
N THR A 16 -0.48 8.62 0.30
CA THR A 16 -1.88 8.16 0.33
C THR A 16 -2.80 9.35 0.59
N HIS A 17 -3.69 9.65 -0.36
CA HIS A 17 -4.47 10.89 -0.36
C HIS A 17 -5.80 10.77 0.40
N ASP A 18 -6.25 9.58 0.80
CA ASP A 18 -7.56 9.45 1.45
C ASP A 18 -7.64 8.18 2.30
N SER A 19 -8.18 8.29 3.52
CA SER A 19 -8.40 7.23 4.55
C SER A 19 -7.20 6.39 5.06
N ASP A 20 -6.21 6.06 4.23
CA ASP A 20 -5.11 5.15 4.56
C ASP A 20 -4.09 5.73 5.57
N ASP A 21 -4.05 7.05 5.71
CA ASP A 21 -3.13 7.73 6.63
C ASP A 21 -3.41 7.38 8.10
N ILE A 22 -4.68 7.14 8.44
CA ILE A 22 -5.08 6.72 9.79
C ILE A 22 -4.61 5.28 10.04
N ILE A 23 -4.80 4.39 9.06
CA ILE A 23 -4.39 2.98 9.15
C ILE A 23 -2.86 2.87 9.28
N LYS A 24 -2.11 3.66 8.51
CA LYS A 24 -0.63 3.71 8.60
C LYS A 24 -0.15 4.20 9.96
N LYS A 25 -0.70 5.32 10.47
CA LYS A 25 -0.35 5.83 11.81
C LYS A 25 -0.66 4.77 12.86
N PHE A 26 -1.84 4.15 12.78
CA PHE A 26 -2.22 3.06 13.67
C PHE A 26 -1.22 1.90 13.61
N MET A 27 -0.78 1.46 12.43
CA MET A 27 0.22 0.39 12.31
C MET A 27 1.58 0.78 12.92
N ILE A 28 2.06 2.00 12.69
CA ILE A 28 3.35 2.48 13.24
C ILE A 28 3.28 2.60 14.76
N PHE A 29 2.20 3.18 15.32
CA PHE A 29 2.04 3.35 16.77
C PHE A 29 1.74 2.03 17.49
N SER A 30 0.98 1.13 16.86
CA SER A 30 0.61 -0.16 17.43
C SER A 30 1.71 -1.22 17.31
N VAL A 31 2.78 -0.98 16.54
CA VAL A 31 3.83 -1.97 16.27
C VAL A 31 4.42 -2.55 17.56
N SER A 32 4.57 -1.77 18.62
CA SER A 32 5.11 -2.27 19.90
C SER A 32 4.26 -3.36 20.55
N LYS A 33 2.94 -3.33 20.35
CA LYS A 33 1.98 -4.29 20.92
C LYS A 33 1.52 -5.35 19.93
N MET A 34 1.40 -4.99 18.66
CA MET A 34 0.83 -5.83 17.61
C MET A 34 1.88 -6.61 16.80
N LEU A 35 3.18 -6.36 17.00
CA LEU A 35 4.24 -7.01 16.23
C LEU A 35 4.15 -8.54 16.25
N LEU A 36 3.83 -9.13 17.40
CA LEU A 36 3.69 -10.59 17.50
C LEU A 36 2.51 -11.11 16.68
N LEU A 37 1.39 -10.39 16.69
CA LEU A 37 0.21 -10.72 15.89
C LEU A 37 0.51 -10.62 14.38
N TYR A 38 1.22 -9.56 13.96
CA TYR A 38 1.63 -9.42 12.56
C TYR A 38 2.56 -10.56 12.13
N VAL A 39 3.54 -10.92 12.96
CA VAL A 39 4.43 -12.06 12.67
C VAL A 39 3.65 -13.36 12.53
N ASN A 40 2.73 -13.64 13.46
CA ASN A 40 1.91 -14.85 13.40
C ASN A 40 1.01 -14.86 12.16
N LEU A 41 0.42 -13.73 11.77
CA LEU A 41 -0.38 -13.60 10.57
C LEU A 41 0.44 -13.90 9.31
N PHE A 42 1.63 -13.29 9.17
CA PHE A 42 2.47 -13.53 8.00
C PHE A 42 2.99 -14.96 7.93
N ASN A 43 3.41 -15.52 9.07
CA ASN A 43 3.82 -16.93 9.11
C ASN A 43 2.66 -17.85 8.72
N LEU A 44 1.45 -17.61 9.23
CA LEU A 44 0.26 -18.39 8.88
C LEU A 44 -0.05 -18.32 7.37
N ILE A 45 0.04 -17.14 6.76
CA ILE A 45 -0.19 -16.96 5.32
C ILE A 45 0.89 -17.70 4.51
N LEU A 46 2.16 -17.63 4.93
CA LEU A 46 3.27 -18.28 4.23
C LEU A 46 3.24 -19.81 4.38
N GLU A 47 2.86 -20.32 5.55
CA GLU A 47 2.74 -21.76 5.82
C GLU A 47 1.51 -22.36 5.13
N SER A 48 0.37 -21.67 5.16
CA SER A 48 -0.87 -22.15 4.52
C SER A 48 -0.89 -21.93 3.01
N GLY A 49 -0.12 -20.96 2.51
CA GLY A 49 -0.20 -20.50 1.11
C GLY A 49 -1.51 -19.77 0.79
N VAL A 50 -2.33 -19.44 1.79
CA VAL A 50 -3.65 -18.81 1.59
C VAL A 50 -3.55 -17.31 1.86
N ILE A 51 -3.78 -16.51 0.81
CA ILE A 51 -3.79 -15.04 0.90
C ILE A 51 -5.24 -14.56 1.03
N PRO A 52 -5.56 -13.65 1.96
CA PRO A 52 -6.90 -13.07 2.08
C PRO A 52 -7.38 -12.47 0.75
N THR A 53 -8.63 -12.73 0.37
CA THR A 53 -9.21 -12.24 -0.89
C THR A 53 -9.13 -10.72 -1.00
N ASP A 54 -9.32 -9.99 0.11
CA ASP A 54 -9.23 -8.53 0.13
C ASP A 54 -7.85 -8.01 -0.27
N TRP A 55 -6.76 -8.77 -0.01
CA TRP A 55 -5.41 -8.37 -0.41
C TRP A 55 -5.16 -8.58 -1.91
N GLN A 56 -6.03 -9.34 -2.57
CA GLN A 56 -5.99 -9.58 -4.01
C GLN A 56 -6.80 -8.51 -4.78
N LEU A 57 -7.61 -7.70 -4.07
CA LEU A 57 -8.39 -6.62 -4.66
C LEU A 57 -7.53 -5.36 -4.77
N GLY A 58 -7.21 -4.96 -6.01
CA GLY A 58 -6.55 -3.69 -6.29
C GLY A 58 -7.57 -2.55 -6.35
N ASN A 59 -7.42 -1.53 -5.51
CA ASN A 59 -8.27 -0.34 -5.59
C ASN A 59 -7.79 0.58 -6.73
N ILE A 60 -8.65 0.83 -7.72
CA ILE A 60 -8.35 1.73 -8.85
C ILE A 60 -8.86 3.12 -8.49
N THR A 61 -7.96 3.97 -8.00
CA THR A 61 -8.27 5.39 -7.78
C THR A 61 -7.85 6.20 -9.01
N PRO A 62 -8.77 6.86 -9.73
CA PRO A 62 -8.42 7.76 -10.82
C PRO A 62 -7.63 8.97 -10.26
N ILE A 63 -6.35 9.07 -10.60
CA ILE A 63 -5.49 10.19 -10.21
C ILE A 63 -5.56 11.24 -11.33
N TYR A 64 -6.21 12.36 -11.05
CA TYR A 64 -6.17 13.52 -11.95
C TYR A 64 -4.79 14.19 -11.85
N LYS A 65 -3.86 13.84 -12.74
CA LYS A 65 -2.59 14.56 -12.88
C LYS A 65 -2.89 15.94 -13.47
N LYS A 66 -2.55 17.00 -12.74
CA LYS A 66 -2.63 18.37 -13.24
C LYS A 66 -1.61 18.54 -14.38
N GLY A 67 -2.11 18.73 -15.59
CA GLY A 67 -1.37 19.01 -16.83
C GLY A 67 -2.35 19.54 -17.87
N ASP A 68 -1.88 20.41 -18.77
CA ASP A 68 -2.71 21.00 -19.80
C ASP A 68 -3.15 19.92 -20.80
N LYS A 69 -4.42 19.91 -21.20
CA LYS A 69 -4.96 18.85 -22.09
C LYS A 69 -4.38 18.93 -23.51
N SER A 70 -3.66 20.01 -23.82
CA SER A 70 -2.99 20.27 -25.09
C SER A 70 -1.76 19.39 -25.34
N ASP A 71 -1.11 18.83 -24.31
CA ASP A 71 0.06 17.96 -24.49
C ASP A 71 -0.31 16.54 -24.94
N ALA A 72 -1.59 16.15 -24.84
CA ALA A 72 -2.06 14.81 -25.22
C ALA A 72 -2.32 14.63 -26.72
N ILE A 73 -2.26 15.70 -27.53
CA ILE A 73 -2.72 15.68 -28.94
C ILE A 73 -1.58 15.38 -29.94
N ASN A 74 -0.30 15.40 -29.53
CA ASN A 74 0.82 15.35 -30.48
C ASN A 74 1.53 13.99 -30.65
N GLU A 75 0.98 12.87 -30.17
CA GLU A 75 1.61 11.54 -30.37
C GLU A 75 0.77 10.53 -31.18
N VAL A 76 -0.33 10.96 -31.84
CA VAL A 76 -1.17 10.05 -32.66
C VAL A 76 -1.19 10.40 -34.15
N LEU A 77 -0.44 11.41 -34.61
CA LEU A 77 -0.32 11.69 -36.04
C LEU A 77 1.12 12.03 -36.41
N GLN A 78 1.89 10.99 -36.76
CA GLN A 78 2.90 11.12 -37.80
C GLN A 78 2.47 10.22 -38.97
N PRO A 79 2.37 10.76 -40.20
CA PRO A 79 1.99 10.02 -41.41
C PRO A 79 3.06 9.03 -41.87
#